data_AF-A0A932N8D7-F1
#
_entry.id   AF-A0A932N8D7-F1
#
_cell.length_a   1.000
_cell.length_b   1.000
_cell.length_c   1.000
_cell.angle_alpha   90.00
_cell.angle_beta   90.00
_cell.angle_gamma   90.00
#
_symmetry.space_group_name_H-M   'P 1'
#
loop_
_entity.id
_entity.type
_entity.pdbx_description
1 polymer ?
#
loop_
_entity_poly.entity_id
_entity_poly.type
_entity_poly.pdbx_seq_one_letter_code
_entity_poly.pdbx_strand_id
1 'polypeptide(L)' 'MTTSPADHCLNCNTAEADIPLVQWQYQGRHLWICADCLPLMIHKRHQLAEKLSALDESLEEG' A
#
# COMPACT_ATOMS: atom_id res chain seq x y z
N MET A 1 -19.29 14.11 -6.69
CA MET A 1 -18.53 12.88 -6.39
C MET A 1 -17.14 13.34 -6.01
N THR A 2 -16.83 13.41 -4.71
CA THR A 2 -15.52 13.84 -4.22
C THR A 2 -14.57 12.64 -4.24
N THR A 3 -13.69 12.60 -5.23
CA THR A 3 -12.59 11.63 -5.32
C THR A 3 -11.52 12.02 -4.31
N SER A 4 -11.44 11.28 -3.20
CA SER A 4 -10.32 11.33 -2.25
C SER A 4 -9.00 11.01 -2.96
N PRO A 5 -7.83 11.48 -2.47
CA PRO A 5 -6.56 11.30 -3.16
C PRO A 5 -6.36 9.83 -3.50
N ALA A 6 -6.16 9.55 -4.80
CA ALA A 6 -6.02 8.22 -5.33
C ALA A 6 -4.81 7.54 -4.70
N ASP A 7 -5.04 6.72 -3.70
CA ASP A 7 -3.97 5.96 -3.09
C ASP A 7 -3.54 4.86 -4.05
N HIS A 8 -2.24 4.72 -4.28
CA HIS A 8 -1.69 3.75 -5.22
C HIS A 8 -1.32 2.46 -4.48
N CYS A 9 -1.31 1.33 -5.18
CA CYS A 9 -0.83 0.08 -4.59
C CYS A 9 0.61 0.24 -4.08
N LEU A 10 0.82 -0.03 -2.80
CA LEU A 10 2.12 0.01 -2.12
C LEU A 10 3.21 -0.78 -2.88
N ASN A 11 2.82 -1.87 -3.53
CA ASN A 11 3.78 -2.75 -4.16
C ASN A 11 4.11 -2.39 -5.62
N CYS A 12 3.10 -2.12 -6.44
CA CYS A 12 3.25 -1.95 -7.89
C CYS A 12 2.87 -0.54 -8.40
N ASN A 13 2.44 0.35 -7.50
CA ASN A 13 2.05 1.72 -7.82
C ASN A 13 0.90 1.85 -8.84
N THR A 14 0.07 0.82 -9.01
CA THR A 14 -1.15 0.91 -9.84
C THR A 14 -2.22 1.72 -9.10
N ALA A 15 -3.05 2.44 -9.86
CA ALA A 15 -4.17 3.21 -9.30
C ALA A 15 -5.45 2.35 -9.23
N GLU A 16 -6.39 2.79 -8.40
CA GLU A 16 -7.74 2.17 -8.28
C GLU A 16 -8.52 2.17 -9.60
N ALA A 17 -8.25 3.16 -10.47
CA ALA A 17 -8.89 3.25 -11.78
C ALA A 17 -8.57 2.06 -12.70
N ASP A 18 -7.42 1.40 -12.49
CA ASP A 18 -6.96 0.27 -13.32
C ASP A 18 -7.33 -1.09 -12.72
N ILE A 19 -7.32 -1.20 -11.39
CA ILE A 19 -7.57 -2.44 -10.66
C ILE A 19 -8.08 -2.14 -9.24
N PRO A 20 -9.00 -2.95 -8.67
CA PRO A 20 -9.47 -2.74 -7.31
C PRO A 20 -8.33 -2.73 -6.30
N LEU A 21 -8.33 -1.69 -5.47
CA LEU A 21 -7.46 -1.58 -4.31
C LEU A 21 -8.24 -1.93 -3.05
N VAL A 22 -7.56 -2.58 -2.11
CA VAL A 22 -8.07 -2.86 -0.77
C VAL A 22 -7.30 -2.00 0.21
N GLN A 23 -8.01 -1.27 1.07
CA GLN A 23 -7.42 -0.51 2.15
C GLN A 23 -7.11 -1.43 3.34
N TRP A 24 -5.91 -1.28 3.89
CA TRP A 24 -5.43 -2.00 5.06
C TRP A 24 -5.02 -1.01 6.13
N GLN A 25 -5.23 -1.40 7.40
CA GLN A 25 -4.69 -0.68 8.55
C GLN A 25 -3.56 -1.52 9.16
N TYR A 26 -2.37 -0.96 9.26
CA TYR A 26 -1.22 -1.63 9.84
C TYR A 26 -0.33 -0.62 10.57
N GLN A 27 -0.01 -0.90 11.84
CA GLN A 27 0.78 0.00 12.70
C GLN A 27 0.26 1.45 12.73
N GLY A 28 -1.07 1.63 12.72
CA GLY A 28 -1.69 2.97 12.72
C GLY A 28 -1.69 3.69 11.36
N ARG A 29 -1.24 3.05 10.29
CA ARG A 29 -1.16 3.61 8.93
C ARG A 29 -2.21 2.98 8.01
N HIS A 30 -2.73 3.78 7.09
CA HIS A 30 -3.54 3.29 5.97
C HIS A 30 -2.63 2.94 4.79
N LEU A 31 -2.83 1.75 4.24
CA LEU A 31 -2.07 1.23 3.10
C LEU A 31 -3.04 0.71 2.06
N TRP A 32 -2.62 0.75 0.81
CA TRP A 32 -3.42 0.25 -0.30
C TRP A 32 -2.67 -0.82 -1.07
N ILE A 33 -3.37 -1.90 -1.37
CA ILE A 33 -2.82 -3.06 -2.07
C ILE A 33 -3.82 -3.49 -3.14
N CYS A 34 -3.36 -3.72 -4.36
CA CYS A 34 -4.23 -4.22 -5.41
C CYS A 34 -4.51 -5.72 -5.27
N ALA A 35 -5.59 -6.19 -5.88
CA ALA A 35 -5.97 -7.61 -5.88
C ALA A 35 -4.83 -8.54 -6.38
N ASP A 36 -4.04 -8.11 -7.37
CA ASP A 36 -2.92 -8.90 -7.90
C ASP A 36 -1.72 -8.98 -6.96
N CYS A 37 -1.52 -7.95 -6.12
CA CYS A 37 -0.43 -7.94 -5.14
C CYS A 37 -0.83 -8.53 -3.79
N LEU A 38 -2.13 -8.71 -3.54
CA LEU A 38 -2.67 -9.33 -2.33
C LEU A 38 -2.02 -10.70 -2.00
N PRO A 39 -1.81 -11.62 -2.96
CA PRO A 39 -1.18 -12.93 -2.69
C PRO A 39 0.25 -12.82 -2.15
N LEU A 40 0.99 -11.77 -2.50
CA LEU A 40 2.34 -11.54 -1.98
C LEU A 40 2.34 -11.32 -0.47
N MET A 41 1.26 -10.76 0.08
CA MET A 41 1.13 -10.53 1.52
C MET A 41 0.99 -11.84 2.31
N ILE A 42 0.57 -12.93 1.68
CA ILE A 42 0.42 -14.23 2.34
C ILE A 42 1.69 -15.07 2.15
N HIS A 43 2.24 -15.08 0.93
CA HIS A 43 3.35 -15.95 0.55
C HIS A 43 4.75 -15.33 0.77
N LYS A 44 4.87 -14.00 0.78
CA LYS A 44 6.16 -13.27 0.77
C LYS A 44 6.18 -12.07 1.73
N ARG A 45 5.62 -12.24 2.94
CA ARG A 45 5.50 -11.20 4.00
C ARG A 45 6.77 -10.37 4.25
N HIS A 46 7.95 -10.98 4.18
CA HIS A 46 9.23 -10.28 4.41
C HIS A 46 9.49 -9.14 3.41
N GLN A 47 9.16 -9.35 2.12
CA GLN A 47 9.38 -8.35 1.06
C GLN A 47 8.48 -7.13 1.22
N LEU A 48 7.32 -7.33 1.84
CA LEU A 48 6.40 -6.23 2.13
C LEU A 48 6.89 -5.43 3.34
N ALA A 49 7.41 -6.10 4.39
CA ALA A 49 7.91 -5.43 5.59
C ALA A 49 9.00 -4.39 5.27
N GLU A 50 9.92 -4.71 4.36
CA GLU A 50 10.97 -3.78 3.89
C GLU A 50 10.39 -2.53 3.22
N LYS A 51 9.34 -2.68 2.40
CA LYS A 51 8.64 -1.55 1.77
C LYS A 51 7.88 -0.70 2.78
N LEU A 52 7.36 -1.30 3.85
CA LEU A 52 6.70 -0.56 4.92
C LEU A 52 7.70 0.24 5.76
N SER A 53 8.89 -0.30 6.05
CA SER A 53 9.94 0.43 6.76
C SER A 53 10.37 1.69 5.99
N ALA A 54 10.52 1.59 4.67
CA ALA A 54 10.86 2.75 3.84
C ALA A 54 9.81 3.89 3.86
N LEU A 55 8.53 3.57 4.13
CA LEU A 55 7.47 4.57 4.32
C LEU A 55 7.51 5.25 5.70
N ASP A 56 8.19 4.65 6.68
CA ASP A 56 8.33 5.19 8.02
C ASP A 56 9.37 6.32 8.04
N GLU A 57 10.53 6.06 7.43
CA GLU A 57 11.66 7.00 7.32
C GLU A 57 11.31 8.29 6.53
N SER A 58 10.33 8.22 5.61
CA SER A 58 9.93 9.36 4.77
C SER A 58 9.06 10.41 5.47
N LEU A 59 8.64 10.19 6.72
CA LEU A 59 7.78 11.10 7.49
C LEU A 59 8.48 11.76 8.68
N GLU A 60 9.71 11.34 9.00
CA GLU A 60 10.50 11.92 10.10
C GLU A 60 11.44 13.06 9.65
N GLU A 61 11.56 13.31 8.34
CA GLU A 61 12.18 14.52 7.79
C GLU A 61 11.11 15.58 7.48
N GLY A 62 10.58 16.23 8.52
CA GLY A 62 9.61 17.33 8.43
C GLY A 62 9.63 18.24 9.66
#